data_AF-A0A176FF49-F1
#
_entry.id   AF-A0A176FF49-F1
#
_cell.length_a   1.000
_cell.length_b   1.000
_cell.length_c   1.000
_cell.angle_alpha   90.00
_cell.angle_beta   90.00
_cell.angle_gamma   90.00
#
_symmetry.space_group_name_H-M   'P 1'
#
loop_
_entity.id
_entity.type
_entity.pdbx_description
1 polymer ?
#
loop_
_entity_poly.entity_id
_entity_poly.type
_entity_poly.pdbx_seq_one_letter_code
_entity_poly.pdbx_strand_id
1 'polypeptide(L)'
;MLHAGWNVDRVNHSECYSDHGKHTNMAESYFSRLRRMVAGQHHHVSPQYLYQYANHAAWLEDNRRSDNGELAHRLVANAMGAPVSRTWKGYWQRAA
;
A
#
# COMPACT_ATOMS: atom_id res chain seq x y z
N MET A 1 3.17 14.65 -20.57
CA MET A 1 1.69 14.53 -20.62
C MET A 1 0.98 14.97 -19.32
N LEU A 2 1.59 15.76 -18.43
CA LEU A 2 0.90 16.46 -17.33
C LEU A 2 1.13 17.98 -17.47
N HIS A 3 2.40 18.37 -17.64
CA HIS A 3 2.85 19.73 -18.01
C HIS A 3 2.31 20.28 -19.33
N ALA A 4 1.61 19.46 -20.14
CA ALA A 4 1.07 19.88 -21.43
C ALA A 4 -0.36 20.44 -21.32
N GLY A 5 -1.07 20.17 -20.20
CA GLY A 5 -2.47 20.58 -20.02
C GLY A 5 -2.75 21.29 -18.70
N TRP A 6 -1.81 21.27 -17.74
CA TRP A 6 -1.98 21.85 -16.42
C TRP A 6 -0.71 22.56 -15.97
N ASN A 7 -0.88 23.67 -15.25
CA ASN A 7 0.21 24.34 -14.57
C ASN A 7 0.54 23.53 -13.31
N VAL A 8 1.72 22.93 -13.24
CA VAL A 8 2.09 22.00 -12.17
C VAL A 8 3.44 22.38 -11.57
N ASP A 9 3.48 22.47 -10.24
CA ASP A 9 4.70 22.75 -9.49
C ASP A 9 5.37 21.44 -9.04
N ARG A 10 6.66 21.51 -8.68
CA ARG A 10 7.40 20.39 -8.08
C ARG A 10 8.12 20.84 -6.82
N VAL A 11 8.12 19.97 -5.82
CA VAL A 11 8.93 20.15 -4.60
C VAL A 11 10.26 19.43 -4.81
N ASN A 12 11.36 20.15 -4.60
CA ASN A 12 12.69 19.55 -4.60
C ASN A 12 13.00 18.98 -3.22
N HIS A 13 12.82 17.67 -3.04
CA HIS A 13 13.04 17.02 -1.75
C HIS A 13 14.53 16.97 -1.30
N SER A 14 15.49 17.40 -2.13
CA SER A 14 16.86 17.66 -1.66
C SER A 14 17.04 19.02 -0.99
N GLU A 15 16.13 19.96 -1.23
CA GLU A 15 16.19 21.35 -0.73
C GLU A 15 15.15 21.61 0.35
N CYS A 16 13.94 21.04 0.23
CA CYS A 16 12.90 21.20 1.24
C CYS A 16 12.00 19.95 1.35
N TYR A 17 11.59 19.64 2.59
CA TYR A 17 10.66 18.54 2.87
C TYR A 17 9.21 18.84 2.43
N SER A 18 8.83 20.12 2.41
CA SER A 18 7.55 20.63 1.94
C SER A 18 7.67 22.12 1.60
N ASP A 19 6.93 22.58 0.59
CA ASP A 19 6.83 23.99 0.26
C ASP A 19 5.44 24.52 0.63
N HIS A 20 5.33 25.30 1.71
CA HIS A 20 4.04 25.83 2.20
C HIS A 20 2.94 24.75 2.37
N GLY A 21 3.33 23.54 2.81
CA GLY A 21 2.42 22.39 2.95
C GLY A 21 2.12 21.63 1.65
N LYS A 22 2.62 22.10 0.49
CA LYS A 22 2.62 21.33 -0.75
C LYS A 22 3.70 20.25 -0.65
N HIS A 23 3.31 18.98 -0.71
CA HIS A 23 4.23 17.84 -0.81
C HIS A 23 3.52 16.58 -1.32
N THR A 24 4.27 15.64 -1.88
CA THR A 24 3.79 14.31 -2.32
C THR A 24 4.28 13.17 -1.43
N ASN A 25 4.88 13.49 -0.27
CA ASN A 25 5.54 12.55 0.65
C ASN A 25 4.76 11.27 0.95
N MET A 26 3.47 11.36 1.29
CA MET A 26 2.66 10.18 1.61
C MET A 26 2.48 9.26 0.40
N ALA A 27 2.24 9.83 -0.78
CA ALA A 27 2.13 9.06 -2.01
C ALA A 27 3.47 8.42 -2.39
N GLU A 28 4.57 9.17 -2.28
CA GLU A 28 5.92 8.66 -2.56
C GLU A 28 6.32 7.52 -1.62
N SER A 29 6.01 7.66 -0.33
CA SER A 29 6.25 6.62 0.68
C SER A 29 5.45 5.35 0.38
N TYR A 30 4.15 5.49 0.08
CA TYR A 30 3.29 4.39 -0.35
C TYR A 30 3.84 3.68 -1.60
N PHE A 31 4.18 4.43 -2.65
CA PHE A 31 4.71 3.82 -3.88
C PHE A 31 6.08 3.17 -3.68
N SER A 32 6.93 3.74 -2.82
CA SER A 32 8.21 3.14 -2.43
C SER A 32 7.99 1.78 -1.77
N ARG A 33 7.04 1.70 -0.84
CA ARG A 33 6.66 0.45 -0.16
C ARG A 33 6.09 -0.58 -1.13
N LEU A 34 5.13 -0.19 -1.97
CA LEU A 34 4.53 -1.11 -2.96
C LEU A 34 5.59 -1.66 -3.92
N ARG A 35 6.50 -0.82 -4.43
CA ARG A 35 7.59 -1.28 -5.30
C ARG A 35 8.53 -2.27 -4.60
N ARG A 36 8.92 -2.02 -3.35
CA ARG A 36 9.75 -2.96 -2.56
C ARG A 36 9.05 -4.28 -2.32
N MET A 37 7.74 -4.24 -2.06
CA MET A 37 6.93 -5.44 -1.89
C MET A 37 6.90 -6.30 -3.16
N VAL A 38 6.72 -5.67 -4.32
CA VAL A 38 6.75 -6.33 -5.63
C VAL A 38 8.13 -6.87 -5.98
N ALA A 39 9.19 -6.11 -5.69
CA ALA A 39 10.55 -6.48 -6.10
C ALA A 39 11.21 -7.54 -5.19
N GLY A 40 10.81 -7.68 -3.93
CA GLY A 40 11.55 -8.53 -3.00
C GLY A 40 10.76 -9.22 -1.88
N GLN A 41 9.56 -8.78 -1.53
CA GLN A 41 8.79 -9.46 -0.46
C GLN A 41 7.96 -10.64 -0.99
N HIS A 42 7.46 -10.54 -2.22
CA HIS A 42 6.71 -11.62 -2.86
C HIS A 42 7.56 -12.33 -3.90
N HIS A 43 7.54 -13.67 -3.87
CA HIS A 43 8.21 -14.49 -4.88
C HIS A 43 7.60 -14.31 -6.29
N HIS A 44 6.29 -14.08 -6.37
CA HIS A 44 5.59 -13.75 -7.60
C HIS A 44 4.44 -12.79 -7.30
N VAL A 45 4.24 -11.81 -8.19
CA VAL A 45 3.12 -10.86 -8.13
C VAL A 45 2.32 -11.01 -9.41
N SER A 46 1.09 -11.50 -9.26
CA SER A 46 0.14 -11.58 -10.39
C SER A 46 -0.61 -10.25 -10.53
N PRO A 47 -0.74 -9.70 -11.76
CA PRO A 47 -1.59 -8.55 -12.03
C PRO A 47 -3.05 -8.76 -11.61
N GLN A 48 -3.53 -10.00 -11.63
CA GLN A 48 -4.89 -10.37 -11.20
C GLN A 48 -5.17 -9.93 -9.75
N TYR A 49 -4.13 -9.94 -8.90
CA TYR A 49 -4.25 -9.61 -7.48
C TYR A 49 -3.59 -8.27 -7.12
N LEU A 50 -3.33 -7.42 -8.12
CA LEU A 50 -2.64 -6.15 -7.91
C LEU A 50 -3.33 -5.26 -6.86
N TYR A 51 -4.66 -5.23 -6.85
CA TYR A 51 -5.39 -4.41 -5.89
C TYR A 51 -5.24 -4.91 -4.44
N GLN A 52 -5.05 -6.21 -4.22
CA GLN A 52 -4.79 -6.76 -2.88
C GLN A 52 -3.38 -6.40 -2.40
N TYR A 53 -2.37 -6.50 -3.28
CA TYR A 53 -1.02 -6.05 -2.96
C TYR A 53 -0.98 -4.54 -2.66
N ALA A 54 -1.69 -3.74 -3.46
CA ALA A 54 -1.85 -2.30 -3.24
C ALA A 54 -2.51 -2.00 -1.89
N ASN A 55 -3.62 -2.69 -1.56
CA ASN A 55 -4.29 -2.53 -0.27
C ASN A 55 -3.40 -2.93 0.92
N HIS A 56 -2.61 -3.99 0.78
CA HIS A 56 -1.64 -4.37 1.80
C HIS A 56 -0.56 -3.28 2.00
N ALA A 57 -0.04 -2.71 0.91
CA ALA A 57 0.91 -1.61 0.99
C ALA A 57 0.31 -0.39 1.70
N ALA A 58 -0.95 -0.06 1.39
CA ALA A 58 -1.66 1.06 1.99
C ALA A 58 -1.81 0.85 3.49
N TRP A 59 -2.29 -0.33 3.91
CA TRP A 59 -2.44 -0.66 5.33
C TRP A 59 -1.11 -0.57 6.07
N LEU A 60 -0.02 -1.13 5.52
CA LEU A 60 1.30 -1.02 6.13
C LEU A 60 1.82 0.42 6.21
N GLU A 61 1.46 1.28 5.24
CA GLU A 61 1.87 2.67 5.22
C GLU A 61 1.12 3.53 6.23
N ASP A 62 -0.18 3.31 6.37
CA ASP A 62 -1.04 3.96 7.35
C ASP A 62 -0.66 3.57 8.78
N ASN A 63 -0.24 2.33 8.97
CA ASN A 63 0.09 1.79 10.29
C ASN A 63 1.60 1.76 10.58
N ARG A 64 2.45 2.38 9.75
CA ARG A 64 3.93 2.28 9.82
C ARG A 64 4.57 2.74 11.13
N ARG A 65 3.82 3.48 11.96
CA ARG A 65 4.27 4.01 13.26
C ARG A 65 3.74 3.21 14.45
N SER A 66 2.88 2.23 14.22
CA SER A 66 2.34 1.35 15.26
C SER A 66 3.38 0.27 15.56
N ASP A 67 3.47 -0.16 16.82
CA ASP A 67 4.34 -1.26 17.17
C ASP A 67 3.79 -2.60 16.67
N ASN A 68 4.67 -3.61 16.61
CA ASN A 68 4.31 -4.92 16.07
C ASN A 68 3.21 -5.63 16.88
N GLY A 69 3.14 -5.39 18.20
CA GLY A 69 2.12 -5.97 19.06
C GLY A 69 0.74 -5.41 18.73
N GLU A 70 0.64 -4.07 18.61
CA GLU A 70 -0.58 -3.40 18.19
C GLU A 70 -1.04 -3.87 16.80
N LEU A 71 -0.11 -3.97 15.85
CA LEU A 71 -0.40 -4.46 14.50
C LEU A 71 -0.95 -5.89 14.52
N ALA A 72 -0.36 -6.77 15.32
CA ALA A 72 -0.80 -8.16 15.45
C ALA A 72 -2.21 -8.24 16.04
N HIS A 73 -2.48 -7.51 17.14
CA HIS A 73 -3.81 -7.47 17.75
C HIS A 73 -4.86 -6.91 16.79
N ARG A 74 -4.54 -5.83 16.06
CA ARG A 74 -5.43 -5.21 15.08
C ARG A 74 -5.75 -6.14 13.92
N LEU A 75 -4.74 -6.85 13.41
CA LEU A 75 -4.91 -7.84 12.34
C LEU A 75 -5.85 -8.97 12.78
N VAL A 76 -5.64 -9.53 13.97
CA VAL A 76 -6.47 -10.61 14.52
C VAL A 76 -7.90 -10.15 14.76
N ALA A 77 -8.10 -8.98 15.36
CA ALA A 77 -9.42 -8.41 15.59
C ALA A 77 -10.19 -8.20 14.27
N ASN A 78 -9.53 -7.62 13.26
CA ASN A 78 -10.15 -7.40 11.95
C ASN A 78 -10.48 -8.72 11.24
N ALA A 79 -9.60 -9.73 11.33
CA ALA A 79 -9.83 -11.03 10.73
C ALA A 79 -11.03 -11.76 11.37
N MET A 80 -11.16 -11.69 12.70
CA MET A 80 -12.30 -12.31 13.43
C MET A 80 -13.62 -11.58 13.19
N GLY A 81 -13.59 -10.26 12.98
CA GLY A 81 -14.78 -9.45 12.69
C GLY A 81 -15.20 -9.45 11.21
N ALA A 82 -14.34 -9.89 10.30
CA ALA A 82 -14.61 -9.85 8.87
C ALA A 82 -15.64 -10.93 8.45
N PRO A 83 -16.62 -10.60 7.60
CA PRO A 83 -17.49 -11.61 7.01
C PRO A 83 -16.71 -12.53 6.05
N VAL A 84 -17.30 -13.68 5.73
CA VAL A 84 -16.71 -14.63 4.78
C VAL A 84 -16.44 -13.95 3.44
N SER A 85 -15.18 -13.97 3.01
CA SER A 85 -14.77 -13.32 1.76
C SER A 85 -15.41 -13.98 0.54
N ARG A 86 -16.10 -13.18 -0.28
CA ARG A 86 -16.66 -13.66 -1.56
C ARG A 86 -15.59 -14.01 -2.59
N THR A 87 -14.41 -13.39 -2.50
CA THR A 87 -13.29 -13.63 -3.41
C THR A 87 -12.47 -14.85 -2.98
N TRP A 88 -12.20 -14.96 -1.67
CA TRP A 88 -11.26 -15.95 -1.14
C TRP A 88 -11.91 -17.21 -0.58
N LYS A 89 -13.23 -17.22 -0.32
CA LYS A 89 -13.92 -18.44 0.14
C LYS A 89 -13.66 -19.59 -0.84
N GLY A 90 -13.20 -20.72 -0.29
CA GLY A 90 -12.92 -21.93 -1.05
C GLY A 90 -11.75 -21.79 -2.04
N TYR A 91 -10.93 -20.73 -1.95
CA TYR A 91 -9.80 -20.53 -2.87
C TYR A 91 -8.86 -21.75 -2.89
N TRP A 92 -8.55 -22.31 -1.72
CA TRP A 92 -7.73 -23.51 -1.58
C TRP A 92 -8.47 -24.83 -1.88
N GLN A 93 -9.80 -24.80 -2.03
CA GLN A 93 -10.63 -25.98 -2.35
C GLN A 93 -10.82 -26.15 -3.85
N ARG A 94 -10.52 -25.10 -4.64
CA ARG A 94 -10.38 -25.19 -6.09
C ARG A 94 -9.10 -25.98 -6.35
N ALA A 95 -9.22 -27.31 -6.36
CA ALA A 95 -8.14 -28.20 -6.79
C ALA A 95 -7.65 -27.78 -8.19
N ALA A 96 -6.37 -28.07 -8.46
CA ALA A 96 -5.66 -27.71 -9.70
C ALA A 96 -6.41 -28.11 -10.97
#